data_AF-A0A841T521-F1
#
_entry.id   AF-A0A841T521-F1
#
_cell.length_a   1.000
_cell.length_b   1.000
_cell.length_c   1.000
_cell.angle_alpha   90.00
_cell.angle_beta   90.00
_cell.angle_gamma   90.00
#
_symmetry.space_group_name_H-M   'P 1'
#
loop_
_entity.id
_entity.type
_entity.pdbx_description
1 polymer ?
#
loop_
_entity_poly.entity_id
_entity_poly.type
_entity_poly.pdbx_seq_one_letter_code
_entity_poly.pdbx_strand_id
1 'polypeptide(L)'
;MDIFAREGHKVVFLNLNGHDDDPLEARKAGLVEGGIYTVEQTDVHPYHTNVYLKEFPNKHFNSVMFRDATDEDLGVPERLRDYNWKEAFGAAGKEVGTELNGNPVVVQFAQAVSTEPFDRADVAEIMAIDDGENDGLNWIGVFLLKDGRYALIDAGCDYTGWGCQEWGEAAVCGTLAEMVRWGLSDEQRKRLKLFLEGEARIVGESE
;
A
#
# COMPACT_ATOMS: atom_id res chain seq x y z
N MET A 1 10.95 11.62 -12.10
CA MET A 1 9.71 10.87 -11.88
C MET A 1 9.28 10.24 -13.18
N ASP A 2 8.47 9.19 -13.16
CA ASP A 2 7.78 8.69 -14.35
C ASP A 2 6.93 9.81 -14.96
N ILE A 3 7.18 10.15 -16.22
CA ILE A 3 6.44 11.22 -16.91
C ILE A 3 5.00 10.83 -17.24
N PHE A 4 4.65 9.54 -17.09
CA PHE A 4 3.30 9.00 -17.23
C PHE A 4 2.68 8.63 -15.87
N ALA A 5 3.23 9.17 -14.76
CA ALA A 5 2.69 8.96 -13.42
C ALA A 5 1.20 9.29 -13.37
N ARG A 6 0.41 8.32 -12.91
CA ARG A 6 -1.05 8.44 -12.81
C ARG A 6 -1.46 9.09 -11.49
N GLU A 7 -2.73 9.45 -11.39
CA GLU A 7 -3.33 9.91 -10.13
C GLU A 7 -3.01 8.94 -8.97
N GLY A 8 -2.62 9.49 -7.82
CA GLY A 8 -2.27 8.73 -6.62
C GLY A 8 -0.78 8.41 -6.49
N HIS A 9 -0.02 8.47 -7.59
CA HIS A 9 1.42 8.24 -7.57
C HIS A 9 2.14 9.21 -6.62
N LYS A 10 3.17 8.75 -5.92
CA LYS A 10 3.89 9.55 -4.92
C LYS A 10 5.23 10.03 -5.45
N VAL A 11 5.51 11.32 -5.31
CA VAL A 11 6.75 11.95 -5.78
C VAL A 11 7.42 12.78 -4.70
N VAL A 12 8.75 12.86 -4.76
CA VAL A 12 9.57 13.65 -3.84
C VAL A 12 10.03 14.92 -4.53
N PHE A 13 9.77 16.08 -3.93
CA PHE A 13 10.27 17.36 -4.43
C PHE A 13 11.77 17.49 -4.15
N LEU A 14 12.54 17.62 -5.22
CA LEU A 14 14.01 17.69 -5.16
C LEU A 14 14.54 19.12 -5.00
N ASN A 15 13.72 20.14 -5.29
CA ASN A 15 14.17 21.53 -5.23
C ASN A 15 15.36 21.87 -6.15
N LEU A 16 15.51 21.11 -7.25
CA LEU A 16 16.57 21.26 -8.24
C LEU A 16 16.01 20.97 -9.65
N ASN A 17 16.76 21.31 -10.70
CA ASN A 17 16.35 21.28 -12.12
C ASN A 17 15.28 22.33 -12.48
N GLY A 18 14.86 22.32 -13.75
CA GLY A 18 13.92 23.28 -14.32
C GLY A 18 14.61 24.56 -14.81
N HIS A 19 13.82 25.57 -15.15
CA HIS A 19 14.33 26.93 -15.32
C HIS A 19 14.75 27.50 -13.96
N ASP A 20 15.65 28.49 -13.96
CA ASP A 20 16.19 29.09 -12.73
C ASP A 20 15.10 29.58 -11.76
N ASP A 21 13.95 30.00 -12.28
CA ASP A 21 12.80 30.46 -11.50
C ASP A 21 11.87 29.33 -11.00
N ASP A 22 11.91 28.12 -11.60
CA ASP A 22 10.98 27.03 -11.28
C ASP A 22 11.10 26.60 -9.80
N PRO A 23 12.30 26.32 -9.24
CA PRO A 23 12.42 25.97 -7.83
C PRO A 23 12.01 27.11 -6.88
N LEU A 24 12.20 28.36 -7.30
CA LEU A 24 11.81 29.52 -6.51
C LEU A 24 10.29 29.63 -6.41
N GLU A 25 9.58 29.51 -7.54
CA GLU A 25 8.12 29.54 -7.58
C GLU A 25 7.50 28.32 -6.88
N ALA A 26 8.11 27.15 -7.02
CA ALA A 26 7.74 25.94 -6.28
C ALA A 26 7.76 26.16 -4.75
N ARG A 27 8.87 26.71 -4.22
CA ARG A 27 8.99 27.02 -2.79
C ARG A 27 8.01 28.12 -2.34
N LYS A 28 7.79 29.17 -3.15
CA LYS A 28 6.77 30.20 -2.87
C LYS A 28 5.37 29.61 -2.83
N ALA A 29 5.09 28.59 -3.64
CA ALA A 29 3.82 27.89 -3.64
C ALA A 29 3.62 27.01 -2.39
N GLY A 30 4.70 26.68 -1.67
CA GLY A 30 4.68 25.90 -0.43
C GLY A 30 5.35 24.52 -0.51
N LEU A 31 6.02 24.19 -1.63
CA LEU A 31 6.80 22.95 -1.72
C LEU A 31 8.03 23.01 -0.82
N VAL A 32 8.28 21.92 -0.11
CA VAL A 32 9.40 21.72 0.82
C VAL A 32 10.29 20.62 0.26
N GLU A 33 11.59 20.89 0.16
CA GLU A 33 12.56 19.91 -0.32
C GLU A 33 12.51 18.62 0.52
N GLY A 34 12.50 17.47 -0.17
CA GLY A 34 12.29 16.16 0.46
C GLY A 34 10.84 15.85 0.82
N GLY A 35 9.91 16.80 0.64
CA GLY A 35 8.48 16.57 0.83
C GLY A 35 7.93 15.56 -0.19
N ILE A 36 7.02 14.71 0.28
CA ILE A 36 6.31 13.71 -0.53
C ILE A 36 4.94 14.25 -0.88
N TYR A 37 4.59 14.19 -2.17
CA TYR A 37 3.35 14.74 -2.71
C TYR A 37 2.62 13.72 -3.57
N THR A 38 1.32 13.92 -3.75
CA THR A 38 0.45 13.00 -4.47
C THR A 38 0.13 13.58 -5.85
N VAL A 39 0.54 12.88 -6.90
CA VAL A 39 0.19 13.23 -8.28
C VAL A 39 -1.32 13.20 -8.44
N GLU A 40 -1.87 14.29 -8.95
CA GLU A 40 -3.24 14.37 -9.44
C GLU A 40 -3.26 13.97 -10.92
N GLN A 41 -2.40 14.57 -11.72
CA GLN A 41 -2.23 14.25 -13.15
C GLN A 41 -0.89 14.76 -13.69
N THR A 42 -0.53 14.30 -14.89
CA THR A 42 0.64 14.77 -15.64
C THR A 42 0.24 15.21 -17.05
N ASP A 43 0.66 16.40 -17.47
CA ASP A 43 0.52 16.86 -18.85
C ASP A 43 1.88 16.83 -19.56
N VAL A 44 2.04 15.94 -20.54
CA VAL A 44 3.28 15.78 -21.29
C VAL A 44 3.28 16.68 -22.52
N HIS A 45 4.26 17.58 -22.61
CA HIS A 45 4.48 18.47 -23.75
C HIS A 45 5.81 18.13 -24.46
N PRO A 46 6.06 18.64 -25.69
CA PRO A 46 7.26 18.27 -26.46
C PRO A 46 8.61 18.61 -25.80
N TYR A 47 8.64 19.55 -24.85
CA TYR A 47 9.87 20.07 -24.23
C TYR A 47 9.78 20.19 -22.70
N HIS A 48 8.67 19.79 -22.09
CA HIS A 48 8.50 19.76 -20.64
C HIS A 48 7.31 18.86 -20.27
N THR A 49 7.24 18.45 -19.01
CA THR A 49 6.05 17.78 -18.46
C THR A 49 5.62 18.55 -17.23
N ASN A 50 4.34 18.87 -17.17
CA ASN A 50 3.73 19.50 -16.01
C ASN A 50 3.18 18.39 -15.09
N VAL A 51 3.48 18.48 -13.80
CA VAL A 51 2.87 17.65 -12.76
C VAL A 51 1.94 18.50 -11.92
N TYR A 52 0.73 18.01 -11.70
CA TYR A 52 -0.26 18.59 -10.81
C TYR A 52 -0.32 17.73 -9.55
N LEU A 53 -0.40 18.38 -8.40
CA LEU A 53 -0.35 17.72 -7.09
C LEU A 53 -1.66 17.97 -6.34
N LYS A 54 -2.23 16.93 -5.72
CA LYS A 54 -3.49 17.03 -4.96
C LYS A 54 -3.42 18.06 -3.84
N GLU A 55 -2.23 18.24 -3.26
CA GLU A 55 -1.97 19.19 -2.17
C GLU A 55 -1.98 20.66 -2.65
N PHE A 56 -1.85 20.89 -3.96
CA PHE A 56 -1.79 22.22 -4.57
C PHE A 56 -2.76 22.34 -5.75
N PRO A 57 -4.08 22.38 -5.49
CA PRO A 57 -5.08 22.36 -6.55
C PRO A 57 -4.91 23.56 -7.48
N ASN A 58 -5.08 23.32 -8.78
CA ASN A 58 -4.92 24.31 -9.86
C ASN A 58 -3.51 24.90 -10.03
N LYS A 59 -2.47 24.27 -9.46
CA LYS A 59 -1.07 24.59 -9.72
C LYS A 59 -0.40 23.41 -10.41
N HIS A 60 0.53 23.74 -11.31
CA HIS A 60 1.43 22.76 -11.89
C HIS A 60 2.87 23.12 -11.56
N PHE A 61 3.72 22.10 -11.62
CA PHE A 61 5.15 22.22 -11.45
C PHE A 61 5.85 21.46 -12.57
N ASN A 62 7.08 21.84 -12.88
CA ASN A 62 7.89 21.11 -13.84
C ASN A 62 8.30 19.74 -13.25
N SER A 63 8.00 18.65 -13.95
CA SER A 63 8.21 17.28 -13.45
C SER A 63 9.69 16.95 -13.18
N VAL A 64 10.64 17.64 -13.84
CA VAL A 64 12.08 17.43 -13.61
C VAL A 64 12.53 17.83 -12.20
N MET A 65 11.71 18.58 -11.47
CA MET A 65 11.94 18.91 -10.07
C MET A 65 11.55 17.79 -9.10
N PHE A 66 11.10 16.64 -9.62
CA PHE A 66 10.61 15.52 -8.83
C PHE A 66 11.25 14.21 -9.24
N ARG A 67 11.45 13.34 -8.25
CA ARG A 67 11.69 11.90 -8.46
C ARG A 67 10.51 11.10 -7.93
N ASP A 68 10.38 9.86 -8.37
CA ASP A 68 9.42 8.93 -7.77
C ASP A 68 9.83 8.66 -6.32
N ALA A 69 8.85 8.56 -5.43
CA ALA A 69 9.08 8.14 -4.06
C ALA A 69 9.44 6.66 -4.04
N THR A 70 10.44 6.28 -3.25
CA THR A 70 10.78 4.88 -3.00
C THR A 70 9.95 4.33 -1.84
N ASP A 71 9.91 3.02 -1.71
CA ASP A 71 9.34 2.35 -0.54
C ASP A 71 9.98 2.84 0.77
N GLU A 72 11.24 3.30 0.75
CA GLU A 72 11.91 3.88 1.91
C GLU A 72 11.38 5.28 2.25
N ASP A 73 11.19 6.14 1.25
CA ASP A 73 10.60 7.47 1.45
C ASP A 73 9.20 7.35 2.07
N LEU A 74 8.43 6.37 1.63
CA LEU A 74 7.06 6.11 2.10
C LEU A 74 7.00 5.41 3.46
N GLY A 75 8.14 4.96 3.99
CA GLY A 75 8.22 4.22 5.24
C GLY A 75 7.57 2.84 5.18
N VAL A 76 7.56 2.20 4.00
CA VAL A 76 7.09 0.83 3.83
C VAL A 76 8.02 -0.11 4.62
N PRO A 77 7.47 -1.00 5.49
CA PRO A 77 8.27 -1.99 6.19
C PRO A 77 9.08 -2.86 5.23
N GLU A 78 10.35 -3.12 5.55
CA GLU A 78 11.27 -3.87 4.66
C GLU A 78 10.69 -5.21 4.18
N ARG A 79 9.99 -5.92 5.07
CA ARG A 79 9.36 -7.22 4.77
C ARG A 79 8.18 -7.14 3.78
N LEU A 80 7.67 -5.95 3.48
CA LEU A 80 6.60 -5.73 2.50
C LEU A 80 7.11 -5.11 1.20
N ARG A 81 8.43 -4.89 1.05
CA ARG A 81 9.02 -4.27 -0.14
C ARG A 81 9.22 -5.22 -1.31
N ASP A 82 9.06 -6.52 -1.08
CA ASP A 82 9.14 -7.45 -2.19
C ASP A 82 7.94 -7.32 -3.13
N TYR A 83 8.17 -7.82 -4.34
CA TYR A 83 7.22 -7.74 -5.44
C TYR A 83 5.88 -8.39 -5.11
N ASN A 84 5.87 -9.54 -4.43
CA ASN A 84 4.62 -10.27 -4.18
C ASN A 84 3.75 -9.55 -3.16
N TRP A 85 4.34 -8.98 -2.11
CA TRP A 85 3.57 -8.17 -1.16
C TRP A 85 3.06 -6.88 -1.79
N LYS A 86 3.81 -6.28 -2.73
CA LYS A 86 3.29 -5.15 -3.50
C LYS A 86 2.05 -5.54 -4.31
N GLU A 87 2.11 -6.63 -5.07
CA GLU A 87 0.97 -7.08 -5.88
C GLU A 87 -0.21 -7.57 -5.01
N ALA A 88 0.04 -8.24 -3.88
CA ALA A 88 -1.00 -8.64 -2.93
C ALA A 88 -1.79 -7.43 -2.39
N PHE A 89 -1.09 -6.34 -2.04
CA PHE A 89 -1.75 -5.08 -1.66
C PHE A 89 -2.36 -4.34 -2.86
N GLY A 90 -1.95 -4.64 -4.10
CA GLY A 90 -2.62 -4.16 -5.31
C GLY A 90 -3.93 -4.88 -5.61
N ALA A 91 -3.98 -6.18 -5.30
CA ALA A 91 -5.13 -7.03 -5.50
C ALA A 91 -6.20 -6.86 -4.42
N ALA A 92 -5.79 -6.75 -3.15
CA ALA A 92 -6.68 -6.62 -2.01
C ALA A 92 -6.81 -5.19 -1.47
N GLY A 93 -5.82 -4.32 -1.72
CA GLY A 93 -5.73 -2.95 -1.21
C GLY A 93 -5.75 -1.89 -2.33
N LYS A 94 -5.30 -0.68 -2.02
CA LYS A 94 -5.24 0.45 -2.98
C LYS A 94 -3.83 0.69 -3.56
N GLU A 95 -2.93 -0.29 -3.48
CA GLU A 95 -1.54 -0.11 -3.92
C GLU A 95 -1.50 0.24 -5.42
N VAL A 96 -0.84 1.35 -5.73
CA VAL A 96 -0.70 1.86 -7.10
C VAL A 96 0.54 1.31 -7.79
N GLY A 97 0.51 1.28 -9.13
CA GLY A 97 1.62 0.74 -9.92
C GLY A 97 1.75 -0.77 -9.78
N THR A 98 0.62 -1.43 -9.58
CA THR A 98 0.38 -2.88 -9.62
C THR A 98 -0.44 -3.19 -10.87
N GLU A 99 -0.61 -4.46 -11.21
CA GLU A 99 -1.38 -4.82 -12.42
C GLU A 99 -2.88 -4.50 -12.26
N LEU A 100 -3.44 -4.74 -11.07
CA LEU A 100 -4.85 -4.44 -10.79
C LEU A 100 -5.13 -2.97 -10.50
N ASN A 101 -4.16 -2.20 -9.98
CA ASN A 101 -4.37 -0.82 -9.48
C ASN A 101 -5.73 -0.68 -8.76
N GLY A 102 -6.04 -1.66 -7.90
CA GLY A 102 -7.41 -2.03 -7.54
C GLY A 102 -8.21 -0.92 -6.87
N ASN A 103 -9.53 -0.96 -7.06
CA ASN A 103 -10.52 -0.30 -6.18
C ASN A 103 -11.07 -1.38 -5.24
N PRO A 104 -10.37 -1.73 -4.16
CA PRO A 104 -10.73 -2.87 -3.36
C PRO A 104 -12.06 -2.64 -2.65
N VAL A 105 -12.80 -3.72 -2.43
CA VAL A 105 -13.90 -3.71 -1.47
C VAL A 105 -13.33 -4.11 -0.12
N VAL A 106 -13.11 -3.12 0.75
CA VAL A 106 -12.68 -3.38 2.12
C VAL A 106 -13.90 -3.64 3.00
N VAL A 107 -13.98 -4.84 3.57
CA VAL A 107 -15.11 -5.25 4.39
C VAL A 107 -14.84 -5.00 5.87
N GLN A 108 -15.82 -4.45 6.57
CA GLN A 108 -15.83 -4.40 8.03
C GLN A 108 -16.79 -5.46 8.57
N PHE A 109 -16.35 -6.23 9.57
CA PHE A 109 -17.11 -7.37 10.12
C PHE A 109 -17.39 -7.27 11.63
N ALA A 110 -16.79 -6.30 12.33
CA ALA A 110 -16.93 -6.12 13.78
C ALA A 110 -17.35 -4.68 14.12
N GLN A 111 -16.76 -4.07 15.16
CA GLN A 111 -17.03 -2.68 15.52
C GLN A 111 -16.82 -1.73 14.33
N ALA A 112 -17.69 -0.71 14.25
CA ALA A 112 -17.63 0.36 13.25
C ALA A 112 -16.25 1.03 13.22
N VAL A 113 -15.56 0.89 12.08
CA VAL A 113 -14.31 1.57 11.74
C VAL A 113 -14.39 2.05 10.30
N SER A 114 -13.44 2.89 9.88
CA SER A 114 -13.37 3.31 8.47
C SER A 114 -13.15 2.11 7.54
N THR A 115 -13.85 2.08 6.41
CA THR A 115 -13.62 1.12 5.30
C THR A 115 -12.82 1.75 4.16
N GLU A 116 -12.19 2.91 4.39
CA GLU A 116 -11.30 3.53 3.40
C GLU A 116 -10.16 2.56 3.04
N PRO A 117 -9.88 2.33 1.75
CA PRO A 117 -8.78 1.48 1.30
C PRO A 117 -7.41 1.88 1.85
N PHE A 118 -6.52 0.91 1.96
CA PHE A 118 -5.16 1.08 2.49
C PHE A 118 -4.11 0.39 1.60
N ASP A 119 -2.87 0.85 1.69
CA ASP A 119 -1.71 0.30 0.97
C ASP A 119 -0.57 -0.07 1.93
N ARG A 120 0.57 -0.49 1.41
CA ARG A 120 1.73 -0.89 2.24
C ARG A 120 2.32 0.28 3.03
N ALA A 121 2.18 1.50 2.53
CA ALA A 121 2.66 2.70 3.22
C ALA A 121 1.75 3.08 4.41
N ASP A 122 0.51 2.59 4.46
CA ASP A 122 -0.39 2.79 5.60
C ASP A 122 -0.10 1.84 6.78
N VAL A 123 0.75 0.83 6.61
CA VAL A 123 1.10 -0.14 7.66
C VAL A 123 2.00 0.51 8.72
N ALA A 124 1.60 0.41 9.99
CA ALA A 124 2.41 0.81 11.14
C ALA A 124 3.18 -0.38 11.74
N GLU A 125 2.54 -1.55 11.85
CA GLU A 125 3.15 -2.75 12.39
C GLU A 125 2.63 -4.00 11.68
N ILE A 126 3.53 -4.97 11.47
CA ILE A 126 3.18 -6.29 10.96
C ILE A 126 2.91 -7.22 12.14
N MET A 127 1.64 -7.58 12.36
CA MET A 127 1.26 -8.48 13.45
C MET A 127 1.67 -9.92 13.13
N ALA A 128 1.38 -10.35 11.90
CA ALA A 128 1.80 -11.63 11.34
C ALA A 128 1.67 -11.59 9.82
N ILE A 129 2.57 -12.25 9.10
CA ILE A 129 2.42 -12.53 7.67
C ILE A 129 2.93 -13.94 7.36
N ASP A 130 2.36 -14.53 6.32
CA ASP A 130 2.82 -15.76 5.71
C ASP A 130 2.76 -15.60 4.19
N ASP A 131 3.86 -15.95 3.54
CA ASP A 131 3.98 -15.80 2.09
C ASP A 131 3.13 -16.85 1.38
N GLY A 132 2.65 -16.49 0.20
CA GLY A 132 1.93 -17.40 -0.68
C GLY A 132 2.82 -18.07 -1.72
N GLU A 133 2.18 -18.80 -2.61
CA GLU A 133 2.77 -19.44 -3.78
C GLU A 133 1.76 -19.42 -4.92
N ASN A 134 2.23 -19.17 -6.14
CA ASN A 134 1.41 -19.24 -7.35
C ASN A 134 0.72 -20.61 -7.45
N ASP A 135 -0.57 -20.66 -7.80
CA ASP A 135 -1.38 -21.90 -7.82
C ASP A 135 -1.46 -22.63 -6.46
N GLY A 136 -1.07 -21.96 -5.38
CA GLY A 136 -0.91 -22.55 -4.06
C GLY A 136 -1.60 -21.74 -2.98
N LEU A 137 -0.87 -21.55 -1.89
CA LEU A 137 -1.35 -20.80 -0.74
C LEU A 137 -1.37 -19.30 -1.05
N ASN A 138 -2.35 -18.60 -0.50
CA ASN A 138 -2.41 -17.15 -0.61
C ASN A 138 -1.32 -16.47 0.24
N TRP A 139 -0.94 -15.27 -0.17
CA TRP A 139 -0.27 -14.29 0.68
C TRP A 139 -1.28 -13.76 1.69
N ILE A 140 -1.02 -14.02 2.97
CA ILE A 140 -1.93 -13.63 4.05
C ILE A 140 -1.21 -12.84 5.13
N GLY A 141 -1.84 -11.77 5.61
CA GLY A 141 -1.22 -10.88 6.57
C GLY A 141 -2.20 -10.12 7.43
N VAL A 142 -1.86 -9.95 8.71
CA VAL A 142 -2.57 -9.07 9.64
C VAL A 142 -1.65 -7.91 10.02
N PHE A 143 -2.17 -6.70 9.89
CA PHE A 143 -1.43 -5.46 10.05
C PHE A 143 -2.15 -4.52 11.02
N LEU A 144 -1.38 -3.76 11.79
CA LEU A 144 -1.86 -2.54 12.42
C LEU A 144 -1.59 -1.38 11.46
N LEU A 145 -2.62 -0.62 11.11
CA LEU A 145 -2.51 0.56 10.27
C LEU A 145 -2.16 1.81 11.09
N LYS A 146 -1.58 2.82 10.44
CA LYS A 146 -1.21 4.12 11.05
C LYS A 146 -2.41 4.88 11.62
N ASP A 147 -3.62 4.58 11.16
CA ASP A 147 -4.88 5.14 11.68
C ASP A 147 -5.48 4.35 12.85
N GLY A 148 -4.81 3.27 13.29
CA GLY A 148 -5.20 2.43 14.42
C GLY A 148 -6.13 1.26 14.07
N ARG A 149 -6.56 1.11 12.81
CA ARG A 149 -7.32 -0.08 12.38
C ARG A 149 -6.42 -1.30 12.33
N TYR A 150 -7.01 -2.47 12.55
CA TYR A 150 -6.41 -3.75 12.20
C TYR A 150 -6.93 -4.19 10.85
N ALA A 151 -6.03 -4.65 9.98
CA ALA A 151 -6.35 -5.02 8.61
C ALA A 151 -5.86 -6.44 8.27
N LEU A 152 -6.65 -7.15 7.47
CA LEU A 152 -6.30 -8.40 6.81
C LEU A 152 -6.06 -8.12 5.33
N ILE A 153 -4.99 -8.70 4.79
CA ILE A 153 -4.83 -8.96 3.36
C ILE A 153 -4.86 -10.48 3.18
N ASP A 154 -5.69 -10.95 2.25
CA ASP A 154 -5.63 -12.31 1.72
C ASP A 154 -5.70 -12.21 0.19
N ALA A 155 -4.61 -12.57 -0.48
CA ALA A 155 -4.49 -12.45 -1.93
C ALA A 155 -3.74 -13.62 -2.55
N GLY A 156 -4.13 -14.01 -3.75
CA GLY A 156 -3.53 -15.11 -4.48
C GLY A 156 -3.52 -14.88 -5.99
N CYS A 157 -2.65 -15.61 -6.67
CA CYS A 157 -2.57 -15.64 -8.12
C CYS A 157 -2.32 -17.07 -8.61
N ASP A 158 -2.66 -17.34 -9.87
CA ASP A 158 -2.46 -18.64 -10.49
C ASP A 158 -1.01 -18.81 -11.01
N TYR A 159 -0.72 -19.92 -11.70
CA TYR A 159 0.62 -20.18 -12.25
C TYR A 159 1.14 -19.12 -13.22
N THR A 160 0.28 -18.29 -13.81
CA THR A 160 0.69 -17.21 -14.70
C THR A 160 1.20 -15.99 -13.94
N GLY A 161 1.01 -15.97 -12.62
CA GLY A 161 1.45 -14.91 -11.72
C GLY A 161 0.48 -13.74 -11.64
N TRP A 162 0.93 -12.65 -11.01
CA TRP A 162 0.18 -11.41 -10.90
C TRP A 162 -0.04 -10.78 -12.30
N GLY A 163 -1.20 -10.15 -12.51
CA GLY A 163 -1.62 -9.46 -13.73
C GLY A 163 -2.47 -10.25 -14.73
N CYS A 164 -2.77 -11.52 -14.47
CA CYS A 164 -3.58 -12.33 -15.38
C CYS A 164 -4.79 -12.99 -14.70
N GLN A 165 -4.54 -13.84 -13.70
CA GLN A 165 -5.61 -14.40 -12.86
C GLN A 165 -5.19 -14.31 -11.41
N GLU A 166 -5.62 -13.21 -10.79
CA GLU A 166 -5.35 -12.92 -9.41
C GLU A 166 -6.61 -12.42 -8.72
N TRP A 167 -6.60 -12.49 -7.40
CA TRP A 167 -7.69 -12.02 -6.57
C TRP A 167 -7.14 -11.56 -5.23
N GLY A 168 -7.92 -10.72 -4.55
CA GLY A 168 -7.60 -10.30 -3.21
C GLY A 168 -8.84 -9.86 -2.46
N GLU A 169 -8.81 -10.06 -1.15
CA GLU A 169 -9.77 -9.52 -0.21
C GLU A 169 -9.04 -8.76 0.91
N ALA A 170 -9.66 -7.67 1.33
CA ALA A 170 -9.23 -6.91 2.49
C ALA A 170 -10.37 -6.75 3.47
N ALA A 171 -10.03 -6.89 4.75
CA ALA A 171 -10.97 -6.71 5.83
C ALA A 171 -10.37 -5.87 6.96
N VAL A 172 -11.20 -5.11 7.67
CA VAL A 172 -10.77 -4.22 8.76
C VAL A 172 -11.64 -4.34 10.01
N CYS A 173 -11.01 -4.15 11.18
CA CYS A 173 -11.68 -4.07 12.48
C CYS A 173 -10.94 -3.14 13.46
N GLY A 174 -11.52 -2.95 14.65
CA GLY A 174 -11.00 -2.02 15.65
C GLY A 174 -9.89 -2.62 16.52
N THR A 175 -9.85 -3.94 16.72
CA THR A 175 -8.81 -4.58 17.53
C THR A 175 -8.31 -5.91 16.96
N LEU A 176 -7.10 -6.33 17.36
CA LEU A 176 -6.54 -7.63 16.99
C LEU A 176 -7.43 -8.79 17.46
N ALA A 177 -8.03 -8.70 18.64
CA ALA A 177 -8.88 -9.76 19.18
C ALA A 177 -10.13 -9.98 18.31
N GLU A 178 -10.70 -8.91 17.76
CA GLU A 178 -11.82 -9.01 16.81
C GLU A 178 -11.36 -9.67 15.50
N MET A 179 -10.18 -9.29 14.99
CA MET A 179 -9.60 -9.89 13.78
C MET A 179 -9.43 -11.40 13.96
N VAL A 180 -8.76 -11.81 15.04
CA VAL A 180 -8.53 -13.22 15.31
C VAL A 180 -9.86 -13.96 15.49
N ARG A 181 -10.84 -13.37 16.19
CA ARG A 181 -12.10 -14.05 16.48
C ARG A 181 -13.05 -14.18 15.29
N TRP A 182 -13.13 -13.17 14.43
CA TRP A 182 -14.18 -13.08 13.41
C TRP A 182 -13.66 -12.79 12.00
N GLY A 183 -12.47 -12.21 11.86
CA GLY A 183 -11.88 -11.87 10.56
C GLY A 183 -11.08 -13.00 9.93
N LEU A 184 -10.45 -13.85 10.75
CA LEU A 184 -9.62 -14.96 10.27
C LEU A 184 -10.40 -16.29 10.23
N SER A 185 -10.17 -17.06 9.17
CA SER A 185 -10.50 -18.49 9.11
C SER A 185 -9.55 -19.32 9.98
N ASP A 186 -9.92 -20.58 10.26
CA ASP A 186 -9.11 -21.49 11.07
C ASP A 186 -7.72 -21.75 10.45
N GLU A 187 -7.64 -21.84 9.11
CA GLU A 187 -6.39 -22.04 8.41
C GLU A 187 -5.50 -20.78 8.46
N GLN A 188 -6.07 -19.60 8.26
CA GLN A 188 -5.34 -18.34 8.41
C GLN A 188 -4.79 -18.18 9.83
N ARG A 189 -5.58 -18.48 10.88
CA ARG A 189 -5.12 -18.47 12.27
C ARG A 189 -3.93 -19.40 12.48
N LYS A 190 -4.00 -20.62 11.95
CA LYS A 190 -2.94 -21.62 12.07
C LYS A 190 -1.66 -21.16 11.38
N ARG A 191 -1.75 -20.70 10.14
CA ARG A 191 -0.61 -20.19 9.35
C ARG A 191 0.04 -18.96 10.00
N LEU A 192 -0.78 -18.00 10.42
CA LEU A 192 -0.32 -16.76 11.07
C LEU A 192 0.06 -16.94 12.55
N LYS A 193 -0.24 -18.11 13.13
CA LYS A 193 -0.03 -18.45 14.55
C LYS A 193 -0.74 -17.48 15.50
N LEU A 194 -1.92 -17.03 15.11
CA LEU A 194 -2.80 -16.13 15.88
C LEU A 194 -4.00 -16.92 16.40
N PHE A 195 -4.10 -17.08 17.73
CA PHE A 195 -5.10 -17.92 18.37
C PHE A 195 -5.93 -17.12 19.39
N LEU A 196 -7.13 -17.62 19.68
CA LEU A 196 -7.97 -17.03 20.73
C LEU A 196 -7.39 -17.34 22.12
N GLU A 197 -7.51 -16.39 23.05
CA GLU A 197 -7.14 -16.65 24.44
C GLU A 197 -7.94 -17.83 24.99
N GLY A 198 -7.22 -18.89 25.41
CA GLY A 198 -7.81 -20.15 25.90
C GLY A 198 -7.62 -21.35 24.98
N GLU A 199 -7.21 -21.15 23.72
CA GLU A 199 -6.76 -22.24 22.85
C GLU A 199 -5.33 -22.63 23.21
N ALA A 200 -5.18 -23.53 24.18
CA ALA A 200 -3.90 -24.08 24.56
C ALA A 200 -3.22 -24.73 23.34
N ARG A 201 -1.99 -24.27 23.05
CA ARG A 201 -1.04 -24.96 22.17
C ARG A 201 -0.90 -26.41 22.62
N ILE A 202 -1.53 -27.35 21.91
CA ILE A 202 -1.08 -28.74 21.93
C ILE A 202 0.17 -28.77 21.03
N VAL A 203 1.30 -28.28 21.56
CA VAL A 203 2.60 -28.61 20.98
C VAL A 203 2.93 -29.98 21.55
N GLY A 204 2.61 -30.99 20.75
CA GLY A 204 2.93 -32.37 21.04
C GLY A 204 3.32 -33.05 19.73
N GLU A 205 4.51 -32.74 19.23
CA GLU A 205 5.29 -33.70 18.43
C GLU A 205 6.74 -33.61 18.90
N SER A 206 7.03 -34.44 19.90
CA SER A 206 8.30 -35.11 20.06
C SER A 206 8.35 -36.26 19.05
N GLU A 207 9.28 -36.21 18.09
CA GLU A 207 10.33 -37.21 17.81
C GLU A 207 11.20 -36.77 16.63
#